data_AF-A0A2A4YEK8-F1
#
_entry.id   AF-A0A2A4YEK8-F1
#
_cell.length_a   1.000
_cell.length_b   1.000
_cell.length_c   1.000
_cell.angle_alpha   90.00
_cell.angle_beta   90.00
_cell.angle_gamma   90.00
#
_symmetry.space_group_name_H-M   'P 1'
#
loop_
_entity.id
_entity.type
_entity.pdbx_description
1 polymer ?
#
loop_
_entity_poly.entity_id
_entity_poly.type
_entity_poly.pdbx_seq_one_letter_code
_entity_poly.pdbx_strand_id
1 'polypeptide(L)'
;MSLKKIIFFISIGLIIFWVSTPIISLFIPLEFSNKELESTFEQIRFYGIPISILLALCGFIKTNDSNAIIIGKIVTTIIISVLSIFFLFISIFANMCDTTTGKILFENRQNENLKIVEREYGCGATDSEPPNVSIYKIRQLTKYFIYPTKIDTNDLDKNEWEKIND
;
A
#
# COMPACT_ATOMS: atom_id res chain seq x y z
N MET A 1 -30.85 -14.61 7.06
CA MET A 1 -29.63 -14.90 6.27
C MET A 1 -28.75 -15.85 7.09
N SER A 2 -28.24 -16.95 6.53
CA SER A 2 -27.43 -17.89 7.33
C SER A 2 -26.04 -17.32 7.62
N LEU A 3 -25.46 -17.62 8.80
CA LEU A 3 -24.13 -17.16 9.22
C LEU A 3 -23.05 -17.43 8.15
N LYS A 4 -23.10 -18.61 7.52
CA LYS A 4 -22.19 -19.00 6.43
C LYS A 4 -22.25 -18.03 5.23
N LYS A 5 -23.45 -17.56 4.86
CA LYS A 5 -23.62 -16.59 3.77
C LYS A 5 -23.03 -15.24 4.15
N ILE A 6 -23.21 -14.80 5.40
CA ILE A 6 -22.65 -13.52 5.88
C ILE A 6 -21.12 -13.56 5.83
N ILE A 7 -20.50 -14.61 6.39
CA ILE A 7 -19.04 -14.81 6.37
C ILE A 7 -18.53 -14.80 4.93
N PHE A 8 -19.22 -15.50 4.02
CA PHE A 8 -18.86 -15.54 2.61
C PHE A 8 -18.83 -14.13 1.96
N PHE A 9 -19.92 -13.36 2.09
CA PHE A 9 -19.98 -12.02 1.50
C PHE A 9 -18.96 -11.06 2.12
N ILE A 10 -18.74 -11.12 3.43
CA ILE A 10 -17.69 -10.34 4.10
C ILE A 10 -16.32 -10.71 3.53
N SER A 11 -16.05 -11.99 3.34
CA SER A 11 -14.77 -12.48 2.81
C SER A 11 -14.52 -12.00 1.38
N ILE A 12 -15.55 -12.05 0.52
CA ILE A 12 -15.46 -11.50 -0.84
C ILE A 12 -15.21 -9.98 -0.80
N GLY A 13 -15.91 -9.25 0.08
CA GLY A 13 -15.69 -7.82 0.28
C GLY A 13 -14.25 -7.50 0.70
N LEU A 14 -13.70 -8.27 1.64
CA LEU A 14 -12.31 -8.13 2.08
C LEU A 14 -11.31 -8.43 0.96
N ILE A 15 -11.53 -9.48 0.16
CA ILE A 15 -10.67 -9.78 -0.99
C ILE A 15 -10.66 -8.61 -1.98
N ILE A 16 -11.83 -8.07 -2.33
CA ILE A 16 -11.94 -6.92 -3.23
C ILE A 16 -11.21 -5.71 -2.65
N PHE A 17 -11.41 -5.43 -1.35
CA PHE A 17 -10.72 -4.35 -0.66
C PHE A 17 -9.20 -4.52 -0.75
N TRP A 18 -8.66 -5.67 -0.33
CA TRP A 18 -7.21 -5.90 -0.34
C TRP A 18 -6.61 -5.82 -1.73
N VAL A 19 -7.24 -6.40 -2.75
CA VAL A 19 -6.75 -6.39 -4.14
C VAL A 19 -6.87 -5.01 -4.79
N SER A 20 -7.90 -4.23 -4.45
CA SER A 20 -8.06 -2.88 -5.01
C SER A 20 -7.07 -1.87 -4.43
N THR A 21 -6.61 -2.04 -3.18
CA THR A 21 -5.67 -1.09 -2.55
C THR A 21 -4.38 -0.83 -3.35
N PRO A 22 -3.61 -1.84 -3.82
CA PRO A 22 -2.42 -1.59 -4.64
C PRO A 22 -2.77 -1.02 -6.02
N ILE A 23 -3.94 -1.35 -6.58
CA ILE A 23 -4.38 -0.80 -7.87
C ILE A 23 -4.64 0.70 -7.72
N ILE A 24 -5.32 1.11 -6.65
CA ILE A 24 -5.59 2.52 -6.37
C ILE A 24 -4.28 3.28 -6.14
N SER A 25 -3.31 2.69 -5.43
CA SER A 25 -2.00 3.35 -5.19
C SER A 25 -1.15 3.49 -6.46
N LEU A 26 -1.43 2.74 -7.54
CA LEU A 26 -0.77 2.95 -8.83
C LEU A 26 -1.29 4.19 -9.58
N PHE A 27 -2.56 4.56 -9.37
CA PHE A 27 -3.18 5.69 -10.06
C PHE A 27 -3.19 6.97 -9.23
N ILE A 28 -3.19 6.84 -7.91
CA ILE A 28 -3.21 7.96 -6.97
C ILE A 28 -1.90 7.92 -6.20
N PRO A 29 -1.04 8.97 -6.28
CA PRO A 29 0.19 9.06 -5.49
C PRO A 29 -0.18 9.43 -4.05
N LEU A 30 -0.91 8.54 -3.39
CA LEU A 30 -1.29 8.65 -1.99
C LEU A 30 -0.33 7.79 -1.18
N GLU A 31 0.39 8.41 -0.27
CA GLU A 31 1.32 7.72 0.60
C GLU A 31 0.85 7.83 2.06
N PHE A 32 1.25 6.88 2.88
CA PHE A 32 1.06 6.99 4.31
C PHE A 32 2.00 8.06 4.89
N SER A 33 1.49 8.85 5.84
CA SER A 33 2.30 9.86 6.55
C SER A 33 3.32 9.23 7.51
N ASN A 34 3.08 8.00 7.94
CA ASN A 34 3.90 7.26 8.90
C ASN A 34 4.26 5.88 8.32
N LYS A 35 5.57 5.60 8.26
CA LYS A 35 6.14 4.34 7.75
C LYS A 35 5.78 3.11 8.59
N GLU A 36 5.60 3.26 9.90
CA GLU A 36 5.15 2.18 10.77
C GLU A 36 3.70 1.78 10.45
N LEU A 37 2.84 2.77 10.17
CA LEU A 37 1.46 2.54 9.76
C LEU A 37 1.40 1.86 8.39
N GLU A 38 2.22 2.32 7.44
CA GLU A 38 2.38 1.68 6.13
C GLU A 38 2.78 0.21 6.28
N SER A 39 3.85 -0.07 7.01
CA SER A 39 4.34 -1.44 7.25
C SER A 39 3.28 -2.31 7.93
N THR A 40 2.57 -1.77 8.91
CA THR A 40 1.48 -2.48 9.60
C THR A 40 0.32 -2.79 8.64
N PHE A 41 -0.08 -1.82 7.82
CA PHE A 41 -1.13 -2.01 6.82
C PHE A 41 -0.72 -3.08 5.80
N GLU A 42 0.52 -3.05 5.34
CA GLU A 42 1.08 -4.03 4.41
C GLU A 42 1.12 -5.44 5.00
N GLN A 43 1.52 -5.58 6.27
CA GLN A 43 1.46 -6.87 6.99
C GLN A 43 0.03 -7.38 7.16
N ILE A 44 -0.90 -6.51 7.55
CA ILE A 44 -2.32 -6.88 7.68
C ILE A 44 -2.87 -7.32 6.33
N ARG A 45 -2.55 -6.61 5.25
CA ARG A 45 -2.93 -6.98 3.89
C ARG A 45 -2.34 -8.33 3.49
N PHE A 46 -1.05 -8.54 3.79
CA PHE A 46 -0.31 -9.77 3.51
C PHE A 46 -0.99 -11.00 4.10
N TYR A 47 -1.37 -10.97 5.39
CA TYR A 47 -2.07 -12.09 6.03
C TYR A 47 -3.59 -12.09 5.77
N GLY A 48 -4.16 -10.90 5.57
CA GLY A 48 -5.59 -10.69 5.36
C GLY A 48 -6.09 -11.32 4.07
N ILE A 49 -5.31 -11.28 2.98
CA ILE A 49 -5.67 -11.90 1.71
C ILE A 49 -5.84 -13.42 1.83
N PRO A 50 -4.83 -14.22 2.28
CA PRO A 50 -4.99 -15.66 2.46
C PRO A 50 -6.14 -16.03 3.39
N ILE A 51 -6.30 -15.32 4.52
CA ILE A 51 -7.39 -15.57 5.47
C ILE A 51 -8.75 -15.33 4.81
N SER A 52 -8.90 -14.24 4.06
CA SER A 52 -10.16 -13.91 3.38
C SER A 52 -10.47 -14.92 2.28
N ILE A 53 -9.47 -15.42 1.55
CA ILE A 53 -9.63 -16.48 0.56
C ILE A 53 -10.12 -17.77 1.23
N LEU A 54 -9.46 -18.21 2.31
CA LEU A 54 -9.87 -19.40 3.06
C LEU A 54 -11.31 -19.29 3.58
N LEU A 55 -11.70 -18.13 4.12
CA LEU A 55 -13.07 -17.90 4.59
C LEU A 55 -14.10 -17.89 3.46
N ALA A 56 -13.76 -17.29 2.30
CA ALA A 56 -14.61 -17.32 1.11
C ALA A 56 -14.82 -18.75 0.60
N LEU A 57 -13.79 -19.58 0.66
CA LEU A 57 -13.84 -20.96 0.19
C LEU A 57 -14.71 -21.87 1.07
N CYS A 58 -14.69 -21.68 2.40
CA CYS A 58 -15.64 -22.33 3.32
C CYS A 58 -17.11 -22.05 2.95
N GLY A 59 -17.40 -20.90 2.32
CA GLY A 59 -18.72 -20.56 1.80
C GLY A 59 -19.07 -21.23 0.46
N PHE A 60 -18.06 -21.69 -0.29
CA PHE A 60 -18.23 -22.22 -1.65
C PHE A 60 -18.52 -23.72 -1.70
N ILE A 61 -18.23 -24.46 -0.64
CA ILE A 61 -18.53 -25.90 -0.53
C ILE A 61 -20.02 -26.08 -0.26
N LYS A 62 -20.76 -26.59 -1.25
CA LYS A 62 -22.18 -26.94 -1.08
C LYS A 62 -22.27 -28.42 -0.72
N THR A 63 -23.17 -28.76 0.19
CA THR A 63 -23.41 -30.14 0.62
C THR A 63 -23.98 -31.05 -0.48
N ASN A 64 -24.39 -30.48 -1.61
CA ASN A 64 -24.96 -31.21 -2.75
C ASN A 64 -23.98 -31.37 -3.92
N ASP A 65 -22.72 -30.97 -3.74
CA ASP A 65 -21.69 -31.12 -4.76
C ASP A 65 -21.20 -32.57 -4.84
N SER A 66 -20.88 -33.06 -6.04
CA SER A 66 -20.28 -34.38 -6.21
C SER A 66 -18.84 -34.42 -5.67
N ASN A 67 -18.36 -35.59 -5.26
CA ASN A 67 -17.01 -35.76 -4.70
C ASN A 67 -15.92 -35.19 -5.63
N ALA A 68 -16.07 -35.33 -6.95
CA ALA A 68 -15.13 -34.75 -7.92
C ALA A 68 -15.09 -33.22 -7.89
N ILE A 69 -16.24 -32.56 -7.74
CA ILE A 69 -16.34 -31.10 -7.62
C ILE A 69 -15.72 -30.63 -6.30
N ILE A 70 -15.97 -31.35 -5.20
CA ILE A 70 -15.40 -31.04 -3.89
C ILE A 70 -13.87 -31.13 -3.95
N ILE A 71 -13.32 -32.22 -4.50
CA ILE A 71 -11.87 -32.40 -4.68
C ILE A 71 -11.31 -31.29 -5.57
N GLY A 72 -11.97 -30.97 -6.70
CA GLY A 72 -11.55 -29.87 -7.57
C GLY A 72 -11.45 -28.54 -6.82
N LYS A 73 -12.46 -28.19 -6.02
CA LYS A 73 -12.45 -26.97 -5.19
C LYS A 73 -11.29 -26.96 -4.19
N ILE A 74 -10.98 -28.10 -3.55
CA ILE A 74 -9.86 -28.22 -2.61
C ILE A 74 -8.52 -28.03 -3.35
N VAL A 75 -8.33 -28.68 -4.50
CA VAL A 75 -7.09 -28.56 -5.29
C VAL A 75 -6.90 -27.11 -5.77
N THR A 76 -7.95 -26.48 -6.32
CA THR A 76 -7.89 -25.08 -6.74
C THR A 76 -7.59 -24.14 -5.57
N THR A 77 -8.14 -24.41 -4.38
CA THR A 77 -7.83 -23.66 -3.14
C THR A 77 -6.35 -23.70 -2.80
N ILE A 78 -5.75 -24.89 -2.84
CA ILE A 78 -4.33 -25.07 -2.52
C ILE A 78 -3.49 -24.30 -3.55
N ILE A 79 -3.82 -24.41 -4.84
CA ILE A 79 -3.10 -23.69 -5.91
C ILE A 79 -3.21 -22.17 -5.71
N ILE A 80 -4.40 -21.63 -5.46
CA ILE A 80 -4.60 -20.19 -5.24
C ILE A 80 -3.86 -19.72 -3.99
N SER A 81 -3.88 -20.50 -2.91
CA SER A 81 -3.15 -20.16 -1.68
C SER A 81 -1.64 -20.12 -1.92
N VAL A 82 -1.09 -21.10 -2.63
CA VAL A 82 0.34 -21.14 -2.98
C VAL A 82 0.72 -19.98 -3.90
N LEU A 83 -0.08 -19.69 -4.93
CA LEU A 83 0.13 -18.54 -5.81
C LEU A 83 0.08 -17.22 -5.03
N SER A 84 -0.84 -17.09 -4.07
CA SER A 84 -0.93 -15.91 -3.22
C SER A 84 0.37 -15.73 -2.42
N ILE A 85 0.87 -16.79 -1.77
CA ILE A 85 2.16 -16.76 -1.05
C ILE A 85 3.32 -16.41 -1.98
N PHE A 86 3.33 -16.92 -3.21
CA PHE A 86 4.37 -16.60 -4.20
C PHE A 86 4.36 -15.12 -4.61
N PHE A 87 3.20 -14.56 -4.95
CA PHE A 87 3.08 -13.13 -5.25
C PHE A 87 3.45 -12.27 -4.05
N LEU A 88 3.07 -12.70 -2.85
CA LEU A 88 3.45 -12.05 -1.60
C LEU A 88 4.98 -12.07 -1.39
N PHE A 89 5.64 -13.19 -1.68
CA PHE A 89 7.11 -13.26 -1.64
C PHE A 89 7.72 -12.23 -2.60
N ILE A 90 7.28 -12.17 -3.86
CA ILE A 90 7.76 -11.17 -4.84
C ILE A 90 7.57 -9.74 -4.31
N SER A 91 6.44 -9.45 -3.65
CA SER A 91 6.18 -8.10 -3.13
C SER A 91 7.16 -7.67 -2.04
N ILE A 92 7.66 -8.61 -1.22
CA ILE A 92 8.70 -8.31 -0.20
C ILE A 92 10.00 -7.88 -0.88
N PHE A 93 10.40 -8.55 -1.97
CA PHE A 93 11.59 -8.14 -2.73
C PHE A 93 11.37 -6.84 -3.50
N ALA A 94 10.14 -6.55 -3.94
CA ALA A 94 9.83 -5.27 -4.56
C ALA A 94 9.94 -4.09 -3.57
N ASN A 95 9.75 -4.34 -2.27
CA ASN A 95 9.82 -3.32 -1.22
C ASN A 95 11.25 -3.07 -0.69
N MET A 96 12.28 -3.51 -1.42
CA MET A 96 13.69 -3.23 -1.09
C MET A 96 14.10 -1.79 -1.43
N CYS A 97 13.35 -1.15 -2.33
CA CYS A 97 13.49 0.25 -2.66
C CYS A 97 12.42 1.05 -1.94
N ASP A 98 12.82 2.11 -1.22
CA ASP A 98 11.88 2.99 -0.55
C ASP A 98 12.28 4.45 -0.75
N THR A 99 11.28 5.33 -0.65
CA THR A 99 11.47 6.77 -0.57
C THR A 99 11.39 7.20 0.88
N THR A 100 12.47 7.76 1.40
CA THR A 100 12.52 8.35 2.73
C THR A 100 12.27 9.85 2.63
N THR A 101 11.55 10.40 3.62
CA THR A 101 11.37 11.85 3.74
C THR A 101 12.52 12.40 4.57
N GLY A 102 13.35 13.22 3.92
CA GLY A 102 14.48 13.89 4.54
C GLY A 102 14.08 15.22 5.17
N LYS A 103 14.85 16.26 4.87
CA LYS A 103 14.71 17.59 5.49
C LYS A 103 13.52 18.37 4.95
N ILE A 104 12.88 19.15 5.82
CA ILE A 104 11.88 20.15 5.40
C ILE A 104 12.65 21.40 4.95
N LEU A 105 12.50 21.79 3.69
CA LEU A 105 13.21 22.91 3.10
C LEU A 105 12.41 24.21 3.20
N PHE A 106 11.09 24.12 3.03
CA PHE A 106 10.19 25.28 3.10
C PHE A 106 8.86 24.91 3.74
N GLU A 107 8.31 25.87 4.49
CA GLU A 107 6.93 25.84 4.97
C GLU A 107 6.09 26.90 4.26
N ASN A 108 4.83 26.57 4.02
CA ASN A 108 3.90 27.51 3.40
C ASN A 108 3.38 28.49 4.47
N ARG A 109 3.46 29.79 4.20
CA ARG A 109 3.06 30.83 5.16
C ARG A 109 1.56 30.83 5.48
N GLN A 110 0.72 30.31 4.58
CA GLN A 110 -0.73 30.34 4.71
C GLN A 110 -1.33 28.98 5.04
N ASN A 111 -0.62 27.88 4.78
CA ASN A 111 -1.16 26.53 4.90
C ASN A 111 -0.14 25.57 5.51
N GLU A 112 -0.29 25.30 6.81
CA GLU A 112 0.57 24.40 7.57
C GLU A 112 0.58 22.94 7.04
N ASN A 113 -0.44 22.54 6.26
CA ASN A 113 -0.50 21.22 5.64
C ASN A 113 0.33 21.11 4.36
N LEU A 114 0.95 22.20 3.90
CA LEU A 114 1.80 22.25 2.72
C LEU A 114 3.26 22.47 3.13
N LYS A 115 4.11 21.50 2.80
CA LYS A 115 5.54 21.57 3.07
C LYS A 115 6.31 21.21 1.81
N ILE A 116 7.48 21.78 1.63
CA ILE A 116 8.43 21.35 0.61
C ILE A 116 9.56 20.64 1.32
N VAL A 117 9.78 19.40 0.94
CA VAL A 117 10.76 18.53 1.59
C VAL A 117 11.70 17.92 0.56
N GLU A 118 12.88 17.59 1.02
CA GLU A 118 13.80 16.72 0.32
C GLU A 118 13.40 15.26 0.56
N ARG A 119 13.42 14.46 -0.51
CA ARG A 119 13.20 13.01 -0.44
C ARG A 119 14.34 12.29 -1.10
N GLU A 120 14.73 11.19 -0.49
CA GLU A 120 15.79 10.32 -0.95
C GLU A 120 15.16 9.00 -1.37
N TYR A 121 15.40 8.59 -2.61
CA TYR A 121 15.04 7.25 -3.09
C TYR A 121 16.29 6.39 -3.12
N GLY A 122 16.22 5.21 -2.52
CA GLY A 122 17.31 4.24 -2.57
C GLY A 122 16.81 2.82 -2.33
N CYS A 123 17.60 1.85 -2.81
CA CYS A 123 17.34 0.42 -2.65
C CYS A 123 18.27 -0.25 -1.63
N GLY A 124 18.91 0.56 -0.78
CA GLY A 124 19.74 0.11 0.32
C GLY A 124 20.96 -0.69 -0.16
N ALA A 125 20.97 -1.99 0.11
CA ALA A 125 22.09 -2.87 -0.29
C ALA A 125 21.98 -3.40 -1.73
N THR A 126 20.86 -3.13 -2.42
CA THR A 126 20.63 -3.62 -3.79
C THR A 126 21.07 -2.64 -4.88
N ASP A 127 21.22 -1.35 -4.56
CA ASP A 127 21.93 -0.38 -5.39
C ASP A 127 23.20 0.10 -4.66
N SER A 128 24.35 0.04 -5.34
CA SER A 128 25.61 0.62 -4.81
C SER A 128 25.73 2.12 -5.11
N GLU A 129 24.69 2.71 -5.69
CA GLU A 129 24.65 4.12 -6.06
C GLU A 129 24.22 4.98 -4.86
N PRO A 130 24.69 6.23 -4.78
CA PRO A 130 24.16 7.19 -3.82
C PRO A 130 22.65 7.38 -4.02
N PRO A 131 21.88 7.59 -2.94
CA PRO A 131 20.44 7.77 -3.04
C PRO A 131 20.09 8.97 -3.94
N ASN A 132 19.05 8.81 -4.75
CA ASN A 132 18.60 9.87 -5.63
C ASN A 132 17.78 10.89 -4.84
N VAL A 133 18.34 12.09 -4.69
CA VAL A 133 17.73 13.18 -3.94
C VAL A 133 16.83 14.00 -4.86
N SER A 134 15.58 14.19 -4.46
CA SER A 134 14.61 15.00 -5.21
C SER A 134 13.66 15.77 -4.30
N ILE A 135 13.20 16.92 -4.79
CA ILE A 135 12.39 17.86 -4.00
C ILE A 135 10.91 17.66 -4.29
N TYR A 136 10.12 17.53 -3.24
CA TYR A 136 8.68 17.29 -3.31
C TYR A 136 7.91 18.33 -2.51
N LYS A 137 6.81 18.80 -3.09
CA LYS A 137 5.72 19.45 -2.36
C LYS A 137 4.85 18.36 -1.76
N ILE A 138 4.84 18.27 -0.44
CA ILE A 138 3.95 17.38 0.31
C ILE A 138 2.72 18.16 0.73
N ARG A 139 1.55 17.64 0.35
CA ARG A 139 0.28 18.07 0.92
C ARG A 139 -0.24 17.02 1.89
N GLN A 140 -0.35 17.40 3.15
CA GLN A 140 -1.02 16.57 4.14
C GLN A 140 -2.53 16.60 3.89
N LEU A 141 -3.11 15.45 3.54
CA LEU A 141 -4.55 15.32 3.32
C LEU A 141 -5.27 14.97 4.61
N THR A 142 -4.67 14.06 5.39
CA THR A 142 -5.17 13.64 6.70
C THR A 142 -3.99 13.37 7.63
N LYS A 143 -4.27 13.02 8.89
CA LYS A 143 -3.24 12.52 9.82
C LYS A 143 -2.49 11.29 9.28
N TYR A 144 -3.12 10.50 8.41
CA TYR A 144 -2.61 9.21 7.95
C TYR A 144 -2.06 9.22 6.52
N PHE A 145 -2.46 10.20 5.71
CA PHE A 145 -2.15 10.23 4.29
C PHE A 145 -1.59 11.57 3.84
N ILE A 146 -0.59 11.48 2.97
CA ILE A 146 0.06 12.59 2.30
C ILE A 146 -0.03 12.42 0.79
N TYR A 147 0.01 13.54 0.09
CA TYR A 147 0.03 13.60 -1.36
C TYR A 147 1.31 14.32 -1.80
N PRO A 148 2.38 13.58 -2.13
CA PRO A 148 3.61 14.15 -2.67
C PRO A 148 3.44 14.55 -4.13
N THR A 149 4.04 15.67 -4.51
CA THR A 149 4.13 16.13 -5.89
C THR A 149 5.54 16.63 -6.14
N LYS A 150 6.21 16.07 -7.14
CA LYS A 150 7.56 16.51 -7.52
C LYS A 150 7.49 17.94 -8.04
N ILE A 151 8.40 18.80 -7.59
CA ILE A 151 8.45 20.20 -8.00
C ILE A 151 9.89 20.63 -8.32
N ASP A 152 10.02 21.69 -9.13
CA ASP A 152 11.27 22.44 -9.27
C ASP A 152 11.24 23.62 -8.28
N THR A 153 12.31 23.80 -7.51
CA THR A 153 12.43 24.91 -6.55
C THR A 153 12.73 26.25 -7.21
N ASN A 154 13.18 26.25 -8.46
CA ASN A 154 13.45 27.49 -9.21
C ASN A 154 12.17 28.31 -9.45
N ASP A 155 11.01 27.67 -9.48
CA ASP A 155 9.70 28.28 -9.76
C ASP A 155 8.92 28.67 -8.49
N LEU A 156 9.55 28.63 -7.31
CA LEU A 156 8.86 28.91 -6.05
C LEU A 156 8.65 30.40 -5.79
N ASP A 157 7.40 30.78 -5.50
CA ASP A 157 7.06 32.13 -5.04
C ASP A 157 7.54 32.35 -3.60
N LYS A 158 8.57 33.19 -3.44
CA LYS A 158 9.17 33.54 -2.14
C LYS A 158 8.19 34.26 -1.19
N ASN A 159 7.08 34.79 -1.71
CA ASN A 159 6.05 35.40 -0.89
C ASN A 159 5.12 34.36 -0.25
N GLU A 160 4.98 33.18 -0.86
CA GLU A 160 4.14 32.09 -0.35
C GLU A 160 4.92 31.17 0.60
N TRP A 161 6.21 31.00 0.33
CA TRP A 161 7.07 30.04 1.03
C TRP A 161 8.08 30.71 1.94
N GLU A 162 8.24 30.16 3.13
CA GLU A 162 9.26 30.54 4.09
C GLU A 162 10.31 29.43 4.16
N LYS A 163 11.58 29.80 3.92
CA LYS A 163 12.69 28.85 4.00
C LYS A 163 12.97 28.55 5.46
N ILE A 164 13.00 27.28 5.81
CA ILE A 164 13.47 26.85 7.12
C ILE A 164 14.99 26.78 7.06
N ASN A 165 15.65 27.57 7.89
CA ASN A 165 17.08 27.41 8.13
C ASN A 165 17.24 26.40 9.26
N ASP A 166 17.75 25.21 8.92
CA ASP A 166 18.32 24.28 9.89
C ASP A 166 19.58 24.87 10.54
#